data_AF-A0A7W4PJE3-F1
#
_entry.id   AF-A0A7W4PJE3-F1
#
_cell.length_a   1.000
_cell.length_b   1.000
_cell.length_c   1.000
_cell.angle_alpha   90.00
_cell.angle_beta   90.00
_cell.angle_gamma   90.00
#
_symmetry.space_group_name_H-M   'P 1'
#
loop_
_entity.id
_entity.type
_entity.pdbx_description
1 polymer ?
#
loop_
_entity_poly.entity_id
_entity_poly.type
_entity_poly.pdbx_seq_one_letter_code
_entity_poly.pdbx_strand_id
1 'polypeptide(L)'
;MTRKRRPATSQIDLFPVSAHFRRIRPERNEWRFYSLSIQPELFGGAVLVRQWGRIGTKGTQRLDLHPDEGAALNALADQILIRRRRGYAAA
;
A
#
# COMPACT_ATOMS: atom_id res chain seq x y z
N MET A 1 -10.18 6.17 -27.81
CA MET A 1 -8.78 6.22 -27.34
C MET A 1 -8.43 7.67 -27.00
N THR A 2 -8.45 8.02 -25.71
CA THR A 2 -7.65 9.07 -25.02
C THR A 2 -8.10 9.00 -23.57
N ARG A 3 -7.36 8.29 -22.72
CA ARG A 3 -7.71 8.18 -21.29
C ARG A 3 -7.28 9.48 -20.62
N LYS A 4 -8.21 10.42 -20.50
CA LYS A 4 -8.07 11.67 -19.74
C LYS A 4 -7.51 11.31 -18.36
N ARG A 5 -6.25 11.67 -18.09
CA ARG A 5 -5.66 11.53 -16.75
C ARG A 5 -6.48 12.43 -15.84
N ARG A 6 -7.29 11.84 -14.96
CA ARG A 6 -7.97 12.59 -13.88
C ARG A 6 -6.86 13.29 -13.08
N PRO A 7 -6.98 14.59 -12.76
CA PRO A 7 -6.03 15.24 -11.88
C PRO A 7 -6.04 14.48 -10.55
N ALA A 8 -4.85 14.15 -10.04
CA ALA A 8 -4.70 13.56 -8.73
C ALA A 8 -5.37 14.51 -7.74
N THR A 9 -6.39 14.03 -7.04
CA THR A 9 -6.94 14.71 -5.87
C THR A 9 -5.76 14.93 -4.93
N SER A 10 -5.27 16.17 -4.85
CA SER A 10 -4.29 16.60 -3.86
C SER A 10 -4.98 16.60 -2.51
N GLN A 11 -5.24 15.41 -1.99
CA GLN A 11 -5.70 15.20 -0.63
C GLN A 11 -4.51 15.51 0.25
N ILE A 12 -4.59 16.65 0.92
CA ILE A 12 -3.70 17.14 1.96
C ILE A 12 -3.10 15.95 2.72
N ASP A 13 -1.76 15.85 2.76
CA ASP A 13 -0.93 14.75 3.30
C ASP A 13 -1.06 14.53 4.84
N LEU A 14 -2.27 14.65 5.40
CA LEU A 14 -2.57 14.33 6.79
C LEU A 14 -2.84 12.84 6.99
N PHE A 15 -3.27 12.14 5.93
CA PHE A 15 -3.59 10.71 5.95
C PHE A 15 -2.97 10.01 4.74
N PRO A 16 -1.87 9.26 4.90
CA PRO A 16 -1.23 8.60 3.78
C PRO A 16 -2.17 7.56 3.18
N VAL A 17 -2.61 7.77 1.94
CA VAL A 17 -3.38 6.79 1.15
C VAL A 17 -2.49 5.67 0.60
N SER A 18 -1.18 5.77 0.79
CA SER A 18 -0.18 4.76 0.40
C SER A 18 0.99 4.73 1.37
N ALA A 19 1.65 3.58 1.47
CA ALA A 19 2.86 3.40 2.26
C ALA A 19 3.77 2.35 1.64
N HIS A 20 5.06 2.66 1.58
CA HIS A 20 6.09 1.75 1.09
C HIS A 20 7.05 1.39 2.23
N PHE A 21 7.45 0.13 2.25
CA PHE A 21 8.36 -0.40 3.24
C PHE A 21 9.43 -1.29 2.62
N ARG A 22 10.60 -1.29 3.25
CA ARG A 22 11.69 -2.21 2.96
C ARG A 22 12.15 -2.90 4.24
N ARG A 23 12.59 -4.14 4.08
CA ARG A 23 13.29 -4.88 5.12
C ARG A 23 14.49 -5.56 4.49
N ILE A 24 15.67 -5.05 4.84
CA ILE A 24 16.97 -5.46 4.31
C ILE A 24 17.80 -5.97 5.48
N ARG A 25 18.17 -7.25 5.44
CA ARG A 25 19.03 -7.93 6.41
C ARG A 25 20.04 -8.76 5.63
N PRO A 26 21.19 -8.16 5.24
CA PRO A 26 22.21 -8.83 4.43
C PRO A 26 22.70 -10.14 5.05
N GLU A 27 22.82 -10.16 6.38
CA GLU A 27 23.26 -11.31 7.19
C GLU A 27 22.30 -12.51 7.11
N ARG A 28 21.06 -12.30 6.63
CA ARG A 28 20.05 -13.35 6.40
C ARG A 28 19.64 -13.49 4.94
N ASN A 29 20.36 -12.86 4.01
CA ASN A 29 20.00 -12.77 2.58
C ASN A 29 18.54 -12.31 2.36
N GLU A 30 18.05 -11.41 3.22
CA GLU A 30 16.67 -10.93 3.20
C GLU A 30 16.61 -9.54 2.57
N TRP A 31 15.96 -9.46 1.42
CA TRP A 31 15.79 -8.22 0.65
C TRP A 31 14.33 -8.13 0.25
N ARG A 32 13.45 -7.67 1.15
CA ARG A 32 12.01 -7.69 0.94
C ARG A 32 11.43 -6.28 0.87
N PHE A 33 10.42 -6.12 0.03
CA PHE A 33 9.59 -4.92 -0.01
C PHE A 33 8.15 -5.23 0.39
N TYR A 34 7.46 -4.20 0.85
CA TYR A 34 6.03 -4.21 1.08
C TYR A 34 5.45 -2.87 0.62
N SER A 35 4.34 -2.89 -0.08
CA SER A 35 3.65 -1.70 -0.61
C SER A 35 2.18 -1.80 -0.27
N LEU A 36 1.63 -0.70 0.22
CA LEU A 36 0.23 -0.50 0.54
C LEU A 36 -0.27 0.70 -0.25
N SER A 37 -1.42 0.59 -0.89
CA SER A 37 -2.10 1.74 -1.49
C SER A 37 -3.60 1.54 -1.52
N ILE A 38 -4.35 2.61 -1.28
CA ILE A 38 -5.79 2.63 -1.44
C ILE A 38 -6.11 3.10 -2.86
N GLN A 39 -7.02 2.41 -3.52
CA GLN A 39 -7.56 2.81 -4.80
C GLN A 39 -9.08 2.93 -4.69
N PRO A 40 -9.68 4.00 -5.23
CA PRO A 40 -11.13 4.10 -5.29
C PRO A 40 -11.69 3.01 -6.21
N GLU A 41 -12.77 2.40 -5.79
CA GLU A 41 -13.53 1.43 -6.57
C GLU A 41 -14.61 2.17 -7.40
N LEU A 42 -15.17 1.52 -8.44
CA LEU A 42 -16.08 2.18 -9.39
C LEU A 42 -17.45 2.53 -8.78
N PHE A 43 -17.89 1.84 -7.73
CA PHE A 43 -19.23 1.99 -7.15
C PHE A 43 -19.23 2.64 -5.76
N GLY A 44 -18.18 3.42 -5.45
CA GLY A 44 -18.08 4.14 -4.17
C GLY A 44 -17.42 3.35 -3.04
N GLY A 45 -16.98 2.12 -3.31
CA GLY A 45 -16.09 1.37 -2.42
C GLY A 45 -14.64 1.84 -2.51
N ALA A 46 -13.78 1.17 -1.75
CA ALA A 46 -12.33 1.35 -1.81
C ALA A 46 -11.60 0.02 -1.76
N VAL A 47 -10.44 -0.05 -2.39
CA VAL A 47 -9.61 -1.25 -2.45
C VAL A 47 -8.26 -0.98 -1.82
N LEU A 48 -7.90 -1.73 -0.80
CA LEU A 48 -6.54 -1.75 -0.27
C LEU A 48 -5.71 -2.73 -1.09
N VAL A 49 -4.81 -2.18 -1.89
CA VAL A 49 -3.83 -2.91 -2.68
C VAL A 49 -2.58 -3.17 -1.84
N ARG A 50 -2.23 -4.44 -1.72
CA ARG A 50 -1.09 -4.92 -0.94
C ARG A 50 -0.15 -5.64 -1.88
N GLN A 51 1.09 -5.19 -1.98
CA GLN A 51 2.11 -5.84 -2.80
C GLN A 51 3.32 -6.16 -1.95
N TRP A 52 3.89 -7.34 -2.11
CA TRP A 52 5.09 -7.74 -1.37
C TRP A 52 5.93 -8.72 -2.18
N GLY A 53 7.22 -8.77 -1.88
CA GLY A 53 8.12 -9.67 -2.57
C GLY A 53 9.57 -9.40 -2.25
N ARG A 54 10.46 -10.05 -2.99
CA ARG A 54 11.88 -9.76 -2.96
C ARG A 54 12.13 -8.48 -3.78
N ILE A 55 12.99 -7.59 -3.29
CA ILE A 55 13.38 -6.36 -4.01
C ILE A 55 13.96 -6.77 -5.37
N GLY A 56 13.57 -6.05 -6.44
CA GLY A 56 13.94 -6.37 -7.82
C GLY A 56 13.05 -7.39 -8.52
N THR A 57 11.98 -7.88 -7.87
CA THR A 57 10.99 -8.79 -8.48
C THR A 57 9.61 -8.17 -8.55
N LYS A 58 8.74 -8.70 -9.40
CA LYS A 58 7.32 -8.30 -9.47
C LYS A 58 6.59 -8.50 -8.13
N GLY A 59 6.99 -9.53 -7.38
CA GLY A 59 6.34 -9.93 -6.13
C GLY A 59 4.93 -10.48 -6.34
N THR A 60 4.16 -10.49 -5.26
CA THR A 60 2.76 -10.90 -5.19
C THR A 60 1.91 -9.71 -4.81
N GLN A 61 0.71 -9.63 -5.38
CA GLN A 61 -0.28 -8.60 -5.07
C GLN A 61 -1.55 -9.26 -4.52
N ARG A 62 -2.20 -8.58 -3.57
CA ARG A 62 -3.53 -8.89 -3.06
C ARG A 62 -4.36 -7.62 -3.01
N LEU A 63 -5.63 -7.77 -3.33
CA LEU A 63 -6.64 -6.72 -3.25
C LEU A 63 -7.57 -7.08 -2.10
N ASP A 64 -7.69 -6.18 -1.13
CA ASP A 64 -8.65 -6.30 -0.04
C ASP A 64 -9.74 -5.23 -0.28
N LEU A 65 -10.98 -5.67 -0.52
CA LEU A 65 -12.12 -4.80 -0.81
C LEU A 65 -12.71 -4.25 0.49
N HIS A 66 -13.07 -2.97 0.47
CA HIS A 66 -13.68 -2.26 1.59
C HIS A 66 -14.93 -1.49 1.13
N PRO A 67 -15.93 -1.35 2.01
CA PRO A 67 -17.20 -0.70 1.67
C PRO A 67 -17.05 0.80 1.38
N ASP A 68 -16.04 1.45 1.95
CA ASP A 68 -15.77 2.89 1.79
C ASP A 68 -14.27 3.18 2.02
N GLU A 69 -13.87 4.41 1.68
CA GLU A 69 -12.49 4.89 1.82
C GLU A 69 -12.02 4.92 3.29
N GLY A 70 -12.90 5.28 4.23
CA GLY A 70 -12.57 5.31 5.66
C GLY A 70 -12.23 3.93 6.21
N ALA A 71 -13.01 2.92 5.83
CA ALA A 71 -12.72 1.52 6.17
C ALA A 71 -11.37 1.06 5.58
N ALA A 72 -11.06 1.45 4.34
CA ALA A 72 -9.77 1.15 3.73
C ALA A 72 -8.59 1.89 4.42
N LEU A 73 -8.80 3.14 4.85
CA LEU A 73 -7.81 3.94 5.59
C LEU A 73 -7.50 3.31 6.95
N ASN A 74 -8.52 2.87 7.69
CA ASN A 74 -8.33 2.15 8.94
C ASN A 74 -7.53 0.86 8.73
N ALA A 75 -7.88 0.07 7.71
CA ALA A 75 -7.14 -1.15 7.37
C ALA A 75 -5.70 -0.87 6.94
N LEU A 76 -5.45 0.23 6.21
CA LEU A 76 -4.10 0.67 5.83
C LEU A 76 -3.29 1.05 7.07
N ALA A 77 -3.84 1.82 8.00
CA ALA A 77 -3.19 2.19 9.26
C ALA A 77 -2.80 0.95 10.08
N ASP A 78 -3.69 -0.03 10.20
CA ASP A 78 -3.41 -1.30 10.86
C ASP A 78 -2.28 -2.06 10.18
N GLN A 79 -2.29 -2.15 8.85
CA GLN A 79 -1.20 -2.79 8.11
C GLN A 79 0.14 -2.08 8.32
N ILE A 80 0.16 -0.74 8.33
CA ILE A 80 1.36 0.05 8.61
C ILE A 80 1.93 -0.32 9.99
N LEU A 81 1.11 -0.33 11.03
CA LEU A 81 1.53 -0.68 12.38
C LEU A 81 2.08 -2.10 12.46
N ILE A 82 1.40 -3.05 11.82
CA ILE A 82 1.84 -4.45 11.75
C ILE A 82 3.21 -4.56 11.07
N ARG A 83 3.47 -3.83 9.97
CA ARG A 83 4.77 -3.90 9.27
C ARG A 83 5.88 -3.25 10.08
N ARG A 84 5.63 -2.11 10.72
CA ARG A 84 6.58 -1.47 11.63
C ARG A 84 6.99 -2.42 12.77
N ARG A 85 6.03 -3.07 13.42
CA ARG A 85 6.30 -4.08 14.48
C ARG A 85 7.10 -5.28 13.96
N ARG A 86 6.95 -5.64 12.68
CA ARG A 86 7.72 -6.71 12.03
C ARG A 86 9.11 -6.26 11.56
N GLY A 87 9.55 -5.05 11.90
CA GLY A 87 10.89 -4.55 11.56
C GLY A 87 11.04 -4.14 10.09
N TYR A 88 9.93 -3.79 9.44
CA TYR A 88 9.97 -3.09 8.16
C TYR A 88 10.16 -1.59 8.40
N ALA A 89 11.09 -0.98 7.68
CA ALA A 89 11.32 0.46 7.70
C ALA A 89 10.56 1.13 6.54
N ALA A 90 10.08 2.36 6.76
CA ALA A 90 9.54 3.18 5.67
C ALA A 90 10.63 3.40 4.61
N ALA A 91 10.25 3.27 3.34
CA ALA A 91 11.16 3.29 2.19
C ALA A 91 11.09 4.60 1.42
#